data_AF-A0A6J1W4Q7-F1
#
_entry.id   AF-A0A6J1W4Q7-F1
#
_cell.length_a   1.000
_cell.length_b   1.000
_cell.length_c   1.000
_cell.angle_alpha   90.00
_cell.angle_beta   90.00
_cell.angle_gamma   90.00
#
_symmetry.space_group_name_H-M   'P 1'
#
loop_
_entity.id
_entity.type
_entity.pdbx_description
1 polymer ?
#
loop_
_entity_poly.entity_id
_entity_poly.type
_entity_poly.pdbx_seq_one_letter_code
_entity_poly.pdbx_strand_id
1 'polypeptide(L)'
;PGTSLKIPGTGHGAGPSKAIRPVTQTGRPLTGFVRPSTQAGRPGSIEQALKTPRTAHTARPMTSASGRYVRLGTASMLTNPDGPFINVSQLNLNNYAQKPKLAKALFEYIFHHENDVKNALDLAAYATQHVQFKDWWWKVQIGKCYYR
;
A
#
# COMPACT_ATOMS: atom_id res chain seq x y z
N PRO A 1 39.36 -1.87 -37.87
CA PRO A 1 39.93 -1.90 -36.50
C PRO A 1 38.88 -1.54 -35.44
N GLY A 2 38.46 -2.51 -34.62
CA GLY A 2 38.07 -2.26 -33.23
C GLY A 2 36.61 -1.98 -32.85
N THR A 3 35.62 -2.79 -33.27
CA THR A 3 34.33 -2.89 -32.55
C THR A 3 34.06 -4.33 -32.14
N SER A 4 34.70 -4.79 -31.07
CA SER A 4 34.38 -6.08 -30.45
C SER A 4 33.34 -5.85 -29.35
N LEU A 5 32.07 -6.02 -29.71
CA LEU A 5 31.00 -6.26 -28.74
C LEU A 5 31.27 -7.62 -28.11
N LYS A 6 31.71 -7.59 -26.84
CA LYS A 6 31.95 -8.77 -26.02
C LYS A 6 30.68 -9.63 -25.96
N ILE A 7 30.76 -10.80 -26.61
CA ILE A 7 30.18 -12.11 -26.27
C ILE A 7 28.73 -12.07 -25.75
N PRO A 8 27.75 -12.57 -26.51
CA PRO A 8 26.42 -12.85 -25.96
C PRO A 8 26.56 -13.94 -24.90
N GLY A 9 26.15 -13.65 -23.67
CA GLY A 9 25.96 -14.64 -22.63
C GLY A 9 24.79 -15.57 -22.95
N THR A 10 24.89 -16.35 -24.04
CA THR A 10 24.00 -17.50 -24.31
C THR A 10 24.49 -18.68 -23.49
N GLY A 11 24.33 -18.57 -22.17
CA GLY A 11 24.45 -19.67 -21.23
C GLY A 11 23.16 -19.75 -20.44
N HIS A 12 22.39 -20.81 -20.69
CA HIS A 12 21.12 -21.21 -20.07
C HIS A 12 19.82 -20.76 -20.77
N GLY A 13 19.33 -21.63 -21.65
CA GLY A 13 17.94 -21.68 -22.08
C GLY A 13 17.71 -21.06 -23.45
N ALA A 14 17.19 -21.89 -24.37
CA ALA A 14 16.77 -21.55 -25.71
C ALA A 14 16.02 -20.20 -25.77
N GLY A 15 16.23 -19.45 -26.86
CA GLY A 15 15.38 -18.31 -27.24
C GLY A 15 13.89 -18.68 -27.20
N PRO A 16 12.97 -17.70 -27.20
CA PRO A 16 11.56 -17.92 -26.89
C PRO A 16 10.92 -18.83 -27.95
N SER A 17 10.96 -20.15 -27.72
CA SER A 17 10.08 -21.07 -28.41
C SER A 17 8.66 -20.69 -27.99
N LYS A 18 7.69 -20.83 -28.90
CA LYS A 18 6.26 -20.61 -28.57
C LYS A 18 5.78 -21.48 -27.39
N ALA A 19 6.56 -22.47 -26.98
CA ALA A 19 6.31 -23.36 -25.86
C ALA A 19 6.85 -22.86 -24.50
N ILE A 20 7.74 -21.86 -24.47
CA ILE A 20 8.37 -21.38 -23.22
C ILE A 20 7.76 -20.03 -22.83
N ARG A 21 7.16 -19.98 -21.63
CA ARG A 21 6.67 -18.73 -21.05
C ARG A 21 7.85 -17.92 -20.49
N PRO A 22 7.98 -16.63 -20.86
CA PRO A 22 8.88 -15.71 -20.19
C PRO A 22 8.64 -15.68 -18.67
N VAL A 23 9.71 -15.54 -17.87
CA VAL A 23 9.65 -15.54 -16.40
C VAL A 23 10.04 -14.17 -15.85
N THR A 24 9.38 -13.74 -14.76
CA THR A 24 9.72 -12.48 -14.07
C THR A 24 10.96 -12.64 -13.19
N GLN A 25 11.07 -13.78 -12.52
CA GLN A 25 12.20 -14.24 -11.72
C GLN A 25 12.18 -15.78 -11.64
N THR A 26 13.24 -16.36 -11.10
CA THR A 26 13.38 -17.82 -10.90
C THR A 26 12.11 -18.42 -10.32
N GLY A 27 11.44 -19.27 -11.12
CA GLY A 27 10.27 -20.04 -10.69
C GLY A 27 8.90 -19.35 -10.82
N ARG A 28 8.80 -18.07 -11.23
CA ARG A 28 7.50 -17.41 -11.50
C ARG A 28 7.35 -16.92 -12.94
N PRO A 29 6.55 -17.64 -13.77
CA PRO A 29 6.16 -17.17 -15.09
C PRO A 29 5.52 -15.78 -15.04
N LEU A 30 5.69 -15.02 -16.11
CA LEU A 30 5.02 -13.74 -16.31
C LEU A 30 3.49 -13.93 -16.27
N THR A 31 2.83 -13.16 -15.41
CA THR A 31 1.36 -13.13 -15.30
C THR A 31 0.76 -12.28 -16.41
N GLY A 32 -0.42 -12.67 -16.91
CA GLY A 32 -1.16 -11.88 -17.91
C GLY A 32 -1.87 -10.65 -17.32
N PHE A 33 -1.92 -10.52 -15.98
CA PHE A 33 -2.55 -9.39 -15.31
C PHE A 33 -1.75 -8.94 -14.08
N VAL A 34 -1.41 -7.65 -14.04
CA VAL A 34 -0.62 -7.02 -12.97
C VAL A 34 -1.54 -6.12 -12.14
N ARG A 35 -1.77 -6.48 -10.87
CA ARG A 35 -2.47 -5.65 -9.87
C ARG A 35 -1.46 -5.03 -8.88
N PRO A 36 -1.79 -3.95 -8.16
CA PRO A 36 -0.88 -3.34 -7.19
C PRO A 36 -0.31 -4.29 -6.12
N SER A 37 -1.05 -5.36 -5.78
CA SER A 37 -0.62 -6.40 -4.84
C SER A 37 0.05 -7.61 -5.50
N THR A 38 0.32 -7.58 -6.82
CA THR A 38 1.04 -8.66 -7.51
C THR A 38 2.46 -8.73 -6.98
N GLN A 39 2.84 -9.93 -6.53
CA GLN A 39 4.16 -10.23 -6.01
C GLN A 39 4.80 -11.35 -6.85
N ALA A 40 5.91 -11.02 -7.50
CA ALA A 40 6.69 -11.92 -8.35
C ALA A 40 7.78 -12.70 -7.57
N GLY A 41 7.98 -12.38 -6.30
CA GLY A 41 8.91 -13.09 -5.41
C GLY A 41 9.13 -12.34 -4.09
N ARG A 42 9.93 -12.91 -3.19
CA ARG A 42 10.46 -12.24 -2.00
C ARG A 42 11.98 -12.21 -2.09
N PRO A 43 12.65 -11.07 -1.85
CA PRO A 43 14.10 -11.06 -1.73
C PRO A 43 14.51 -11.89 -0.50
N GLY A 44 15.57 -12.68 -0.62
CA GLY A 44 16.08 -13.52 0.47
C GLY A 44 16.89 -12.74 1.52
N SER A 45 17.43 -11.57 1.14
CA SER A 45 18.18 -10.67 2.02
C SER A 45 17.89 -9.21 1.72
N ILE A 46 18.21 -8.31 2.66
CA ILE A 46 18.09 -6.87 2.46
C ILE A 46 19.06 -6.36 1.39
N GLU A 47 20.26 -6.94 1.32
CA GLU A 47 21.26 -6.60 0.31
C GLU A 47 20.73 -6.94 -1.10
N GLN A 48 20.10 -8.10 -1.26
CA GLN A 48 19.43 -8.48 -2.51
C GLN A 48 18.27 -7.53 -2.82
N ALA A 49 17.50 -7.10 -1.81
CA ALA A 49 16.41 -6.14 -2.00
C ALA A 49 16.89 -4.76 -2.48
N LEU A 50 18.09 -4.33 -2.07
CA LEU A 50 18.68 -3.04 -2.47
C LEU A 50 19.41 -3.09 -3.82
N LYS A 51 20.06 -4.22 -4.13
CA LYS A 51 20.81 -4.42 -5.39
C LYS A 51 19.92 -4.82 -6.58
N THR A 52 18.66 -5.20 -6.34
CA THR A 52 17.71 -5.57 -7.40
C THR A 52 16.90 -4.35 -7.86
N PRO A 53 16.42 -4.33 -9.13
CA PRO A 53 15.55 -3.27 -9.60
C PRO A 53 14.29 -3.15 -8.73
N ARG A 54 13.89 -1.91 -8.40
CA ARG A 54 12.81 -1.63 -7.42
C ARG A 54 11.43 -2.14 -7.83
N THR A 55 11.23 -2.56 -9.08
CA THR A 55 9.99 -3.14 -9.61
C THR A 55 10.10 -4.63 -9.92
N ALA A 56 11.23 -5.27 -9.60
CA ALA A 56 11.48 -6.67 -9.94
C ALA A 56 10.54 -7.64 -9.20
N HIS A 57 10.14 -7.31 -7.96
CA HIS A 57 9.33 -8.18 -7.11
C HIS A 57 7.88 -7.72 -6.94
N THR A 58 7.58 -6.47 -7.27
CA THR A 58 6.29 -5.81 -7.03
C THR A 58 5.87 -4.97 -8.22
N ALA A 59 4.56 -4.82 -8.43
CA ALA A 59 3.99 -3.97 -9.47
C ALA A 59 4.26 -2.45 -9.33
N ARG A 60 4.93 -2.03 -8.25
CA ARG A 60 5.28 -0.65 -7.91
C ARG A 60 6.70 -0.58 -7.36
N PRO A 61 7.37 0.59 -7.37
CA PRO A 61 8.68 0.74 -6.75
C PRO A 61 8.68 0.37 -5.26
N MET A 62 9.50 -0.60 -4.88
CA MET A 62 9.72 -1.05 -3.50
C MET A 62 10.21 0.10 -2.61
N THR A 63 9.69 0.22 -1.40
CA THR A 63 10.08 1.20 -0.36
C THR A 63 10.42 0.48 0.94
N SER A 64 11.19 1.12 1.84
CA SER A 64 11.64 0.50 3.11
C SER A 64 10.50 0.14 4.07
N ALA A 65 9.38 0.86 3.99
CA ALA A 65 8.11 0.53 4.63
C ALA A 65 7.00 0.55 3.57
N SER A 66 5.88 -0.14 3.79
CA SER A 66 4.79 -0.33 2.81
C SER A 66 4.49 0.93 1.98
N GLY A 67 4.91 0.94 0.70
CA GLY A 67 4.62 2.01 -0.25
C GLY A 67 3.19 2.01 -0.77
N ARG A 68 2.31 1.20 -0.17
CA ARG A 68 0.86 1.22 -0.47
C ARG A 68 0.14 2.38 0.19
N TYR A 69 0.69 2.93 1.25
CA TYR A 69 0.03 3.95 2.07
C TYR A 69 0.72 5.30 1.87
N VAL A 70 -0.09 6.36 1.75
CA VAL A 70 0.41 7.73 1.65
C VAL A 70 1.09 8.08 2.96
N ARG A 71 2.32 8.60 2.91
CA ARG A 71 3.03 8.99 4.12
C ARG A 71 2.41 10.27 4.67
N LEU A 72 1.96 10.25 5.92
CA LEU A 72 1.57 11.45 6.66
C LEU A 72 2.71 12.48 6.54
N GLY A 73 2.41 13.71 6.10
CA GLY A 73 3.42 14.77 5.93
C GLY A 73 4.17 14.78 4.58
N THR A 74 3.68 14.07 3.56
CA THR A 74 4.21 14.25 2.19
C THR A 74 3.84 15.64 1.67
N ALA A 75 4.77 16.38 1.04
CA ALA A 75 4.59 17.77 0.63
C ALA A 75 3.35 18.07 -0.23
N SER A 76 2.84 17.08 -0.97
CA SER A 76 1.60 17.19 -1.74
C SER A 76 0.31 17.23 -0.89
N MET A 77 0.34 16.75 0.36
CA MET A 77 -0.76 16.92 1.32
C MET A 77 -0.71 18.28 2.04
N LEU A 78 0.48 18.91 2.11
CA LEU A 78 0.68 20.19 2.78
C LEU A 78 0.33 21.40 1.91
N THR A 79 0.11 21.20 0.61
CA THR A 79 0.03 22.27 -0.39
C THR A 79 -1.38 22.49 -0.93
N ASN A 80 -2.40 22.44 -0.06
CA ASN A 80 -3.68 23.04 -0.39
C ASN A 80 -3.59 24.56 -0.17
N PRO A 81 -3.94 25.39 -1.18
CA PRO A 81 -3.83 26.85 -1.08
C PRO A 81 -4.67 27.43 0.06
N ASP A 82 -5.77 26.76 0.44
CA ASP A 82 -6.67 27.15 1.53
C ASP A 82 -6.35 26.44 2.88
N GLY A 83 -5.30 25.63 2.94
CA GLY A 83 -4.91 24.87 4.13
C GLY A 83 -5.60 23.50 4.28
N PRO A 84 -5.37 22.78 5.40
CA PRO A 84 -5.99 21.49 5.66
C PRO A 84 -7.50 21.65 5.92
N PHE A 85 -8.33 20.78 5.32
CA PHE A 85 -9.78 20.85 5.45
C PHE A 85 -10.25 20.72 6.91
N ILE A 86 -9.70 19.76 7.66
CA ILE A 86 -10.05 19.50 9.06
C ILE A 86 -8.78 19.16 9.83
N ASN A 87 -8.61 19.76 11.01
CA ASN A 87 -7.54 19.39 11.94
C ASN A 87 -7.99 18.26 12.90
N VAL A 88 -7.57 17.03 12.61
CA VAL A 88 -7.96 15.83 13.36
C VAL A 88 -7.50 15.86 14.83
N SER A 89 -6.35 16.47 15.13
CA SER A 89 -5.81 16.49 16.51
C SER A 89 -6.60 17.38 17.47
N GLN A 90 -7.38 18.33 16.95
CA GLN A 90 -8.19 19.25 17.76
C GLN A 90 -9.65 18.79 17.90
N LEU A 91 -10.05 17.74 17.18
CA LEU A 91 -11.41 17.22 17.20
C LEU A 91 -11.64 16.30 18.41
N ASN A 92 -12.77 16.50 19.10
CA ASN A 92 -13.23 15.53 20.10
C ASN A 92 -13.94 14.36 19.40
N LEU A 93 -13.20 13.28 19.16
CA LEU A 93 -13.68 12.09 18.44
C LEU A 93 -14.88 11.42 19.14
N ASN A 94 -14.95 11.46 20.47
CA ASN A 94 -16.06 10.86 21.21
C ASN A 94 -17.39 11.57 20.92
N ASN A 95 -17.38 12.91 20.82
CA ASN A 95 -18.59 13.67 20.46
C ASN A 95 -19.10 13.32 19.05
N TYR A 96 -18.18 13.08 18.12
CA TYR A 96 -18.53 12.71 16.76
C TYR A 96 -18.97 11.25 16.62
N ALA A 97 -18.44 10.36 17.47
CA ALA A 97 -18.83 8.96 17.52
C ALA A 97 -20.31 8.75 17.89
N GLN A 98 -20.89 9.67 18.67
CA GLN A 98 -22.32 9.65 19.01
C GLN A 98 -23.24 9.94 17.81
N LYS A 99 -22.71 10.57 16.74
CA LYS A 99 -23.48 10.97 15.56
C LYS A 99 -23.19 9.99 14.41
N PRO A 100 -23.92 8.87 14.27
CA PRO A 100 -23.52 7.76 13.38
C PRO A 100 -23.40 8.16 11.91
N LYS A 101 -24.25 9.08 11.42
CA LYS A 101 -24.20 9.59 10.05
C LYS A 101 -22.88 10.32 9.76
N LEU A 102 -22.41 11.11 10.72
CA LEU A 102 -21.16 11.86 10.58
C LEU A 102 -19.94 10.97 10.88
N ALA A 103 -20.04 10.08 11.87
CA ALA A 103 -18.95 9.21 12.30
C ALA A 103 -18.40 8.35 11.15
N LYS A 104 -19.27 7.78 10.30
CA LYS A 104 -18.82 6.96 9.16
C LYS A 104 -18.07 7.79 8.12
N ALA A 105 -18.63 8.95 7.73
CA ALA A 105 -17.98 9.85 6.78
C ALA A 105 -16.65 10.41 7.32
N LEU A 106 -16.62 10.78 8.61
CA LEU A 106 -15.42 11.25 9.28
C LEU A 106 -14.35 10.15 9.36
N PHE A 107 -14.74 8.92 9.68
CA PHE A 107 -13.83 7.78 9.65
C PHE A 107 -13.23 7.55 8.26
N GLU A 108 -14.06 7.58 7.21
CA GLU A 108 -13.60 7.41 5.83
C GLU A 108 -12.61 8.50 5.43
N TYR A 109 -12.86 9.75 5.82
CA TYR A 109 -11.93 10.86 5.60
C TYR A 109 -10.59 10.64 6.32
N ILE A 110 -10.61 10.37 7.63
CA ILE A 110 -9.39 10.18 8.42
C ILE A 110 -8.59 8.95 7.92
N PHE A 111 -9.27 7.86 7.56
CA PHE A 111 -8.62 6.61 7.16
C PHE A 111 -8.11 6.63 5.71
N HIS A 112 -8.87 7.20 4.76
CA HIS A 112 -8.51 7.16 3.33
C HIS A 112 -7.82 8.42 2.83
N HIS A 113 -8.23 9.61 3.29
CA HIS A 113 -7.66 10.88 2.85
C HIS A 113 -6.44 11.26 3.69
N GLU A 114 -6.61 11.37 5.01
CA GLU A 114 -5.49 11.72 5.91
C GLU A 114 -4.53 10.54 6.11
N ASN A 115 -5.02 9.31 5.96
CA ASN A 115 -4.25 8.09 6.24
C ASN A 115 -3.73 8.02 7.69
N ASP A 116 -4.46 8.65 8.63
CA ASP A 116 -4.16 8.61 10.06
C ASP A 116 -4.90 7.45 10.73
N VAL A 117 -4.23 6.30 10.75
CA VAL A 117 -4.81 5.05 11.25
C VAL A 117 -5.08 5.11 12.77
N LYS A 118 -4.30 5.88 13.54
CA LYS A 118 -4.43 5.93 14.99
C LYS A 118 -5.72 6.65 15.39
N ASN A 119 -5.91 7.86 14.89
CA ASN A 119 -7.14 8.61 15.14
C ASN A 119 -8.38 7.93 14.54
N ALA A 120 -8.24 7.28 13.39
CA ALA A 120 -9.32 6.47 12.81
C ALA A 120 -9.72 5.29 13.71
N LEU A 121 -8.73 4.60 14.30
CA LEU A 121 -8.97 3.50 15.24
C LEU A 121 -9.72 3.99 16.48
N ASP A 122 -9.30 5.11 17.07
CA ASP A 122 -9.93 5.68 18.26
C ASP A 122 -11.40 6.07 17.99
N LEU A 123 -11.66 6.75 16.87
CA LEU A 123 -13.03 7.07 16.44
C LEU A 123 -13.87 5.82 16.26
N ALA A 124 -13.33 4.78 15.62
CA ALA A 124 -14.02 3.52 15.40
C ALA A 124 -14.29 2.76 16.70
N ALA A 125 -13.36 2.80 17.66
CA ALA A 125 -13.53 2.20 18.97
C ALA A 125 -14.68 2.87 19.75
N TYR A 126 -14.69 4.21 19.81
CA TYR A 126 -15.79 4.95 20.43
C TYR A 126 -17.12 4.67 19.74
N ALA A 127 -17.16 4.71 18.40
CA ALA A 127 -18.40 4.46 17.66
C ALA A 127 -18.93 3.04 17.85
N THR A 128 -18.05 2.04 17.98
CA THR A 128 -18.43 0.66 18.26
C THR A 128 -19.04 0.51 19.65
N GLN A 129 -18.49 1.20 20.66
CA GLN A 129 -19.04 1.23 22.01
C GLN A 129 -20.44 1.86 22.02
N HIS A 130 -20.62 3.01 21.35
CA HIS A 130 -21.92 3.70 21.25
C HIS A 130 -22.99 2.85 20.54
N VAL A 131 -22.60 2.03 19.56
CA VAL A 131 -23.51 1.12 18.85
C VAL A 131 -23.56 -0.28 19.51
N GLN A 132 -23.03 -0.43 20.73
CA GLN A 132 -23.07 -1.66 21.52
C GLN A 132 -22.53 -2.90 20.77
N PHE A 133 -21.52 -2.74 19.92
CA PHE A 133 -20.91 -3.81 19.13
C PHE A 133 -21.87 -4.54 18.16
N LYS A 134 -23.02 -3.94 17.83
CA LYS A 134 -24.03 -4.54 16.96
C LYS A 134 -23.78 -4.30 15.46
N ASP A 135 -23.15 -3.19 15.10
CA ASP A 135 -22.86 -2.86 13.69
C ASP A 135 -21.59 -3.59 13.19
N TRP A 136 -21.74 -4.38 12.14
CA TRP A 136 -20.65 -5.11 11.49
C TRP A 136 -19.67 -4.17 10.79
N TRP A 137 -20.14 -3.01 10.31
CA TRP A 137 -19.33 -2.09 9.52
C TRP A 137 -18.16 -1.56 10.35
N TRP A 138 -18.41 -1.21 11.61
CA TRP A 138 -17.38 -0.76 12.54
C TRP A 138 -16.37 -1.86 12.89
N LYS A 139 -16.82 -3.12 13.03
CA LYS A 139 -15.91 -4.27 13.24
C LYS A 139 -14.93 -4.43 12.08
N VAL A 140 -15.43 -4.31 10.83
CA VAL A 140 -14.59 -4.37 9.63
C VAL A 140 -13.60 -3.21 9.60
N GLN A 141 -14.05 -1.99 9.93
CA GLN A 141 -13.17 -0.82 9.94
C GLN A 141 -12.05 -0.93 10.99
N ILE A 142 -12.36 -1.41 12.20
CA ILE A 142 -11.34 -1.69 13.23
C ILE A 142 -10.34 -2.75 12.72
N GLY A 143 -10.84 -3.83 12.09
CA GLY A 143 -9.98 -4.84 11.49
C GLY A 143 -9.04 -4.29 10.41
N LYS A 144 -9.52 -3.37 9.57
CA LYS A 144 -8.68 -2.66 8.58
C LYS A 144 -7.63 -1.76 9.25
N CYS A 145 -7.96 -1.13 10.37
CA CYS A 145 -7.00 -0.34 11.13
C CYS A 145 -5.89 -1.21 11.73
N TYR A 146 -6.23 -2.40 12.27
CA TYR A 146 -5.22 -3.35 12.76
C TYR A 146 -4.36 -3.98 11.67
N TYR A 147 -4.90 -4.13 10.45
CA TYR A 147 -4.12 -4.66 9.31
C TYR A 147 -3.10 -3.65 8.77
N ARG A 148 -3.32 -2.35 8.99
CA ARG A 148 -2.46 -1.28 8.49
C ARG A 148 -1.25 -1.05 9.37
#